data_AF-A0A235F878-F1
#
_entry.id   AF-A0A235F878-F1
#
_cell.length_a   1.000
_cell.length_b   1.000
_cell.length_c   1.000
_cell.angle_alpha   90.00
_cell.angle_beta   90.00
_cell.angle_gamma   90.00
#
_symmetry.space_group_name_H-M   'P 1'
#
loop_
_entity.id
_entity.type
_entity.pdbx_description
1 polymer ?
#
loop_
_entity_poly.entity_id
_entity_poly.type
_entity_poly.pdbx_seq_one_letter_code
_entity_poly.pdbx_strand_id
1 'polypeptide(L)' 'MKGEGNMSVQFRAALEKTKQHYIEHLLKAGVFKKEDRQLYHLTLTELRLLLLNNKQRTEQKLT' A
#
# COMPACT_ATOMS: atom_id res chain seq x y z
N MET A 1 9.31 -8.16 -33.46
CA MET A 1 8.16 -7.87 -32.56
C MET A 1 8.67 -7.83 -31.13
N LYS A 2 8.60 -6.68 -30.45
CA LYS A 2 9.10 -6.46 -29.07
C LYS A 2 8.01 -5.69 -28.27
N GLY A 3 6.78 -6.21 -28.26
CA GLY A 3 5.61 -5.51 -27.70
C GLY A 3 5.17 -6.01 -26.32
N GLU A 4 5.20 -7.33 -26.10
CA GLU A 4 4.46 -7.96 -25.00
C GLU A 4 5.24 -8.02 -23.67
N GLY A 5 6.57 -8.09 -23.73
CA GLY A 5 7.44 -8.12 -22.54
C GLY A 5 7.54 -6.79 -21.79
N ASN A 6 7.20 -5.65 -22.43
CA ASN A 6 7.35 -4.32 -21.82
C ASN A 6 6.11 -3.93 -21.00
N MET A 7 4.90 -4.26 -21.47
CA MET A 7 3.66 -3.90 -20.78
C MET A 7 3.46 -4.66 -19.46
N SER A 8 3.84 -5.94 -19.41
CA SER A 8 3.80 -6.71 -18.17
C SER A 8 4.77 -6.19 -17.11
N VAL A 9 5.97 -5.74 -17.54
CA VAL A 9 6.96 -5.12 -16.65
C VAL A 9 6.45 -3.78 -16.11
N GLN A 10 5.87 -2.93 -16.96
CA GLN A 10 5.28 -1.66 -16.53
C GLN A 10 4.11 -1.87 -15.56
N PHE A 11 3.26 -2.86 -15.82
CA PHE A 11 2.15 -3.21 -14.93
C PHE A 11 2.65 -3.67 -13.56
N ARG A 12 3.64 -4.57 -13.50
CA ARG A 12 4.26 -5.01 -12.25
C ARG A 12 4.91 -3.84 -11.51
N ALA A 13 5.63 -2.97 -12.20
CA ALA A 13 6.24 -1.80 -11.59
C ALA A 13 5.20 -0.82 -11.02
N ALA A 14 4.07 -0.62 -11.70
CA ALA A 14 2.96 0.19 -11.21
C ALA A 14 2.31 -0.41 -9.96
N LEU A 15 2.12 -1.73 -9.93
CA LEU A 15 1.62 -2.44 -8.75
C LEU A 15 2.56 -2.30 -7.56
N GLU A 16 3.87 -2.53 -7.74
CA GLU A 16 4.85 -2.39 -6.66
C GLU A 16 4.93 -0.95 -6.14
N LYS A 17 4.90 0.06 -7.02
CA LYS A 17 4.83 1.48 -6.61
C LYS A 17 3.57 1.76 -5.79
N THR A 18 2.43 1.23 -6.19
CA THR A 18 1.17 1.41 -5.45
C THR A 18 1.23 0.73 -4.08
N LYS A 19 1.79 -0.48 -4.03
CA LYS A 19 2.00 -1.22 -2.78
C LYS A 19 2.88 -0.43 -1.82
N GLN A 20 4.02 0.06 -2.31
CA GLN A 20 4.97 0.86 -1.55
C GLN A 20 4.33 2.15 -1.01
N HIS A 21 3.54 2.83 -1.85
CA HIS A 21 2.78 4.01 -1.43
C HIS A 21 1.86 3.71 -0.23
N TYR A 22 1.09 2.63 -0.26
CA TYR A 22 0.21 2.27 0.87
C TYR A 22 0.99 1.93 2.13
N ILE A 23 2.08 1.17 2.01
CA ILE A 23 2.98 0.84 3.13
C ILE A 23 3.50 2.12 3.79
N GLU A 24 4.01 3.07 3.00
CA GLU A 24 4.51 4.34 3.53
C GLU A 24 3.46 5.15 4.27
N HIS A 25 2.23 5.19 3.75
CA HIS A 25 1.13 5.86 4.43
C HIS A 25 0.76 5.20 5.76
N LEU A 26 0.72 3.86 5.81
CA LEU A 26 0.43 3.11 7.03
C LEU A 26 1.52 3.27 8.10
N LEU A 27 2.79 3.34 7.69
CA LEU A 27 3.92 3.65 8.57
C LEU A 27 3.85 5.08 9.11
N LYS A 28 3.56 6.07 8.25
CA LYS A 28 3.42 7.47 8.65
C LYS A 28 2.25 7.68 9.61
N ALA A 29 1.17 6.94 9.43
CA ALA A 29 0.01 6.96 10.31
C ALA A 29 0.24 6.21 11.64
N GLY A 30 1.40 5.57 11.83
CA GLY A 30 1.74 4.83 13.05
C GLY A 30 0.94 3.55 13.25
N VAL A 31 0.28 3.05 12.19
CA VAL A 31 -0.52 1.81 12.22
C VAL A 31 0.38 0.59 12.34
N PHE A 32 1.52 0.66 11.66
CA PHE A 32 2.59 -0.33 11.68
C PHE A 32 3.93 0.35 11.92
N LYS A 33 4.89 -0.43 12.40
CA LYS A 33 6.31 -0.06 12.48
C LYS A 33 7.07 -0.68 11.31
N LYS A 34 8.26 -0.16 11.02
CA LYS A 34 9.10 -0.67 9.91
C LYS A 34 9.56 -2.11 10.15
N GLU A 35 9.65 -2.52 11.42
CA GLU A 35 10.08 -3.85 11.83
C GLU A 35 8.96 -4.90 11.68
N ASP A 36 7.71 -4.45 11.46
CA ASP A 36 6.56 -5.34 11.30
C ASP A 36 6.60 -6.04 9.95
N ARG A 37 7.31 -7.17 9.88
CA ARG A 37 7.48 -7.95 8.63
C ARG A 37 6.16 -8.30 7.94
N GLN A 38 5.10 -8.52 8.73
CA GLN A 38 3.76 -8.78 8.23
C GLN A 38 3.26 -7.70 7.24
N LEU A 39 3.63 -6.44 7.43
CA LEU A 39 3.25 -5.32 6.56
C LEU A 39 3.68 -5.54 5.10
N TYR A 40 4.85 -6.12 4.89
CA TYR A 40 5.42 -6.36 3.56
C TYR A 40 4.81 -7.59 2.87
N HIS A 41 4.20 -8.49 3.64
CA HIS A 41 3.51 -9.68 3.13
C HIS A 41 2.06 -9.41 2.73
N LEU A 42 1.48 -8.28 3.14
CA LEU A 42 0.12 -7.91 2.77
C LEU A 42 -0.04 -7.72 1.25
N THR A 43 -1.19 -8.12 0.75
CA THR A 43 -1.64 -7.85 -0.61
C THR A 43 -2.02 -6.37 -0.77
N LEU A 44 -2.08 -5.92 -2.03
CA LEU A 44 -2.47 -4.55 -2.34
C LEU A 44 -3.88 -4.20 -1.81
N THR A 45 -4.80 -5.17 -1.86
CA THR A 45 -6.16 -5.02 -1.36
C THR A 45 -6.20 -4.85 0.16
N GLU A 46 -5.47 -5.68 0.90
CA GLU A 46 -5.39 -5.58 2.36
C GLU A 46 -4.80 -4.25 2.81
N LEU A 47 -3.71 -3.80 2.16
CA LEU A 47 -3.11 -2.49 2.42
C LEU A 47 -4.09 -1.35 2.16
N ARG A 48 -4.86 -1.42 1.07
CA ARG A 48 -5.88 -0.42 0.74
C ARG A 48 -6.99 -0.38 1.79
N LEU A 49 -7.48 -1.54 2.23
CA LEU A 49 -8.53 -1.63 3.26
C LEU A 49 -8.05 -1.06 4.59
N LEU A 50 -6.83 -1.40 5.02
CA LEU A 50 -6.21 -0.84 6.22
C LEU A 50 -6.10 0.68 6.15
N LEU A 51 -5.72 1.23 5.00
CA LEU A 51 -5.61 2.67 4.81
C LEU A 51 -6.96 3.38 4.89
N LEU A 52 -8.00 2.81 4.28
CA LEU A 52 -9.37 3.35 4.36
C LEU A 52 -9.90 3.33 5.80
N ASN A 53 -9.71 2.22 6.51
CA ASN A 53 -10.14 2.08 7.90
C ASN A 53 -9.41 3.06 8.83
N ASN A 54 -8.11 3.31 8.58
CA ASN A 54 -7.36 4.28 9.37
C ASN A 54 -7.78 5.73 9.11
N LYS A 55 -8.11 6.09 7.87
CA LYS A 55 -8.64 7.43 7.56
C LYS A 55 -9.94 7.73 8.31
N GLN A 56 -10.88 6.79 8.32
CA GLN A 56 -12.16 6.96 9.03
C GLN A 56 -11.97 7.15 10.55
N ARG A 57 -10.99 6.47 11.14
CA ARG A 57 -10.64 6.63 12.56
C ARG A 57 -10.01 7.98 12.89
N THR A 58 -9.20 8.53 11.99
CA THR A 58 -8.61 9.87 12.20
C THR A 58 -9.65 10.97 12.08
N GLU A 59 -10.66 10.81 11.22
CA GLU A 59 -11.73 11.80 11.04
C GLU A 59 -12.73 11.82 12.21
N GLN A 60 -12.98 10.68 12.86
CA GLN A 60 -13.86 10.60 14.05
C GLN A 60 -13.23 11.13 15.35
N LYS A 61 -11.92 11.39 15.37
CA LYS A 61 -11.23 11.95 16.55
C LYS A 61 -11.17 13.48 16.58
N LEU A 62 -11.66 14.16 15.54
CA LEU A 62 -11.61 15.61 15.40
C LEU A 62 -12.96 16.30 15.69
N THR A 63 -13.96 15.55 16.15
CA THR A 63 -15.28 16.00 16.63
C THR A 63 -15.45 15.63 18.09
#